data_AF-A0A368H864-F1
#
_entry.id   AF-A0A368H864-F1
#
_cell.length_a   1.000
_cell.length_b   1.000
_cell.length_c   1.000
_cell.angle_alpha   90.00
_cell.angle_beta   90.00
_cell.angle_gamma   90.00
#
_symmetry.space_group_name_H-M   'P 1'
#
loop_
_entity.id
_entity.type
_entity.pdbx_description
1 polymer ?
#
loop_
_entity_poly.entity_id
_entity_poly.type
_entity_poly.pdbx_seq_one_letter_code
_entity_poly.pdbx_strand_id
1 'polypeptide(L)'
;MAPISDRGALEAHILHQEIVRLDTMAKQKIDYIMEKVRDEKALHEETREAKDLLASLGSKIDMLKAVTSRLSSRREQQNVRENAERHSKELAENQQQLRSATIHARRVIS
;
A
#
# COMPACT_ATOMS: atom_id res chain seq x y z
N MET A 1 -32.32 -7.95 -5.97
CA MET A 1 -31.18 -8.06 -5.03
C MET A 1 -30.05 -8.75 -5.77
N ALA A 2 -28.88 -8.11 -5.95
CA ALA A 2 -27.73 -8.79 -6.54
C ALA A 2 -27.34 -10.00 -5.64
N PRO A 3 -27.08 -11.18 -6.20
CA PRO A 3 -26.74 -12.36 -5.42
C PRO A 3 -25.53 -12.07 -4.51
N ILE A 4 -25.52 -12.64 -3.32
CA ILE A 4 -24.49 -12.44 -2.28
C ILE A 4 -23.07 -12.70 -2.83
N SER A 5 -22.96 -13.59 -3.83
CA SER A 5 -21.74 -13.87 -4.60
C SER A 5 -21.09 -12.62 -5.21
N ASP A 6 -21.89 -11.67 -5.70
CA ASP A 6 -21.37 -10.51 -6.43
C ASP A 6 -20.81 -9.43 -5.49
N ARG A 7 -21.28 -9.40 -4.23
CA ARG A 7 -20.86 -8.37 -3.27
C ARG A 7 -19.44 -8.58 -2.78
N GLY A 8 -19.06 -9.81 -2.46
CA GLY A 8 -17.69 -10.12 -2.00
C GLY A 8 -16.66 -9.91 -3.12
N ALA A 9 -16.99 -10.35 -4.34
CA ALA A 9 -16.12 -10.15 -5.50
C ALA A 9 -15.95 -8.66 -5.84
N LEU A 10 -17.03 -7.87 -5.79
CA LEU A 10 -16.97 -6.43 -5.99
C LEU A 10 -16.14 -5.73 -4.91
N GLU A 11 -16.33 -6.09 -3.63
CA GLU A 11 -15.55 -5.54 -2.52
C GLU A 11 -14.05 -5.86 -2.67
N ALA A 12 -13.70 -7.11 -3.03
CA ALA A 12 -12.32 -7.50 -3.31
C ALA A 12 -11.73 -6.69 -4.48
N HIS A 13 -12.50 -6.46 -5.55
CA HIS A 13 -12.07 -5.68 -6.69
C HIS A 13 -11.79 -4.21 -6.34
N ILE A 14 -12.70 -3.57 -5.59
CA ILE A 14 -12.54 -2.18 -5.13
C ILE A 14 -11.31 -2.06 -4.22
N LEU A 15 -11.15 -2.99 -3.27
CA LEU A 15 -9.99 -3.00 -2.38
C LEU A 15 -8.69 -3.19 -3.17
N HIS A 16 -8.68 -4.07 -4.18
CA HIS A 16 -7.52 -4.25 -5.03
C HIS A 16 -7.13 -2.97 -5.78
N GLN A 17 -8.09 -2.26 -6.37
CA GLN A 17 -7.83 -0.99 -7.05
C GLN A 17 -7.28 0.07 -6.09
N GLU A 18 -7.86 0.16 -4.89
CA GLU A 18 -7.42 1.12 -3.88
C GLU A 18 -6.01 0.80 -3.37
N ILE A 19 -5.68 -0.48 -3.19
CA ILE A 19 -4.32 -0.93 -2.85
C ILE A 19 -3.32 -0.48 -3.90
N VAL A 20 -3.60 -0.73 -5.20
CA VAL A 20 -2.71 -0.31 -6.30
C VAL A 20 -2.54 1.21 -6.34
N ARG A 21 -3.61 1.96 -6.11
CA ARG A 21 -3.58 3.43 -6.05
C ARG A 21 -2.70 3.92 -4.92
N LEU A 22 -2.90 3.39 -3.70
CA LEU A 22 -2.12 3.77 -2.51
C LEU A 22 -0.64 3.38 -2.63
N ASP A 23 -0.36 2.19 -3.18
CA ASP A 23 1.01 1.74 -3.48
C ASP A 23 1.73 2.69 -4.44
N THR A 24 1.07 3.06 -5.54
CA THR A 24 1.61 4.02 -6.51
C THR A 24 1.91 5.37 -5.88
N MET A 25 0.98 5.89 -5.07
CA MET A 25 1.18 7.17 -4.36
C MET A 25 2.34 7.09 -3.35
N ALA A 26 2.45 5.98 -2.61
CA ALA A 26 3.53 5.78 -1.66
C ALA A 26 4.89 5.76 -2.37
N LYS A 27 5.01 5.04 -3.49
CA LYS A 27 6.23 4.98 -4.32
C LYS A 27 6.61 6.37 -4.84
N GLN A 28 5.67 7.10 -5.42
CA GLN A 28 5.91 8.47 -5.89
C GLN A 28 6.38 9.41 -4.77
N LYS A 29 5.82 9.26 -3.56
CA LYS A 29 6.23 10.06 -2.39
C LYS A 29 7.64 9.68 -1.92
N ILE A 30 7.98 8.40 -1.92
CA ILE A 30 9.33 7.91 -1.60
C ILE A 30 10.36 8.45 -2.59
N ASP A 31 10.05 8.40 -3.89
CA ASP A 31 10.91 8.93 -4.95
C ASP A 31 11.09 10.45 -4.77
N TYR A 32 10.02 11.18 -4.45
CA TYR A 32 10.09 12.61 -4.14
C TYR A 32 11.00 12.92 -2.96
N ILE A 33 10.90 12.17 -1.85
CA ILE A 33 11.81 12.30 -0.71
C ILE A 33 13.25 12.11 -1.15
N MET A 34 13.52 11.09 -1.96
CA MET A 34 14.86 10.77 -2.42
C MET A 34 15.44 11.85 -3.34
N GLU A 35 14.63 12.38 -4.25
CA GLU A 35 15.12 13.24 -5.32
C GLU A 35 15.01 14.74 -5.03
N LYS A 36 14.03 15.19 -4.23
CA LYS A 36 13.63 16.60 -4.19
C LYS A 36 13.72 17.25 -2.81
N VAL A 37 13.68 16.49 -1.73
CA VAL A 37 13.77 17.05 -0.37
C VAL A 37 15.19 17.53 -0.09
N ARG A 38 15.33 18.78 0.39
CA ARG A 38 16.62 19.45 0.63
C ARG A 38 16.71 20.19 1.97
N ASP A 39 15.67 20.11 2.80
CA ASP A 39 15.65 20.69 4.14
C ASP A 39 14.95 19.75 5.14
N GLU A 40 15.29 19.91 6.42
CA GLU A 40 14.83 19.01 7.49
C GLU A 40 13.32 19.09 7.73
N LYS A 41 12.71 20.28 7.55
CA LYS A 41 11.28 20.46 7.75
C LYS A 41 10.49 19.70 6.70
N ALA A 42 10.83 19.89 5.43
CA ALA A 42 10.22 19.14 4.32
C ALA A 42 10.45 17.64 4.49
N LEU A 43 11.64 17.21 4.92
CA LEU A 43 11.89 15.79 5.18
C LEU A 43 10.92 15.21 6.21
N HIS A 44 10.70 15.92 7.31
CA HIS A 44 9.78 15.47 8.35
C HIS A 44 8.33 15.36 7.87
N GLU A 45 7.85 16.37 7.15
CA GLU A 45 6.48 16.41 6.62
C GLU A 45 6.25 15.31 5.59
N GLU A 46 7.15 15.20 4.60
CA GLU A 46 7.06 14.22 3.53
C GLU A 46 7.17 12.78 4.05
N THR A 47 8.08 12.53 4.99
CA THR A 47 8.23 11.20 5.63
C THR A 47 6.99 10.83 6.42
N ARG A 48 6.34 11.80 7.09
CA ARG A 48 5.09 11.55 7.82
C ARG A 48 3.97 11.16 6.87
N GLU A 49 3.77 11.92 5.80
CA GLU A 49 2.73 11.63 4.80
C GLU A 49 2.96 10.27 4.13
N ALA A 50 4.21 9.92 3.81
CA ALA A 50 4.55 8.61 3.27
C ALA A 50 4.19 7.47 4.25
N LYS A 51 4.43 7.65 5.56
CA LYS A 51 4.02 6.68 6.59
C LYS A 51 2.50 6.53 6.67
N ASP A 52 1.76 7.63 6.59
CA ASP A 52 0.29 7.61 6.64
C ASP A 52 -0.30 6.89 5.41
N LEU A 53 0.30 7.08 4.22
CA LEU A 53 -0.04 6.31 3.02
C LEU A 53 0.24 4.82 3.18
N LEU A 54 1.42 4.44 3.69
CA LEU A 54 1.78 3.04 3.91
C LEU A 54 0.91 2.37 4.98
N ALA A 55 0.51 3.10 6.03
CA ALA A 55 -0.43 2.62 7.03
C ALA A 55 -1.81 2.37 6.42
N SER A 56 -2.29 3.30 5.59
CA SER A 56 -3.56 3.15 4.86
C SER A 56 -3.51 1.95 3.90
N LEU A 57 -2.41 1.78 3.16
CA LEU A 57 -2.15 0.65 2.28
C LEU A 57 -2.22 -0.68 3.04
N GLY A 58 -1.53 -0.77 4.19
CA GLY A 58 -1.58 -1.96 5.06
C GLY A 58 -2.99 -2.29 5.52
N SER A 59 -3.76 -1.29 5.94
CA SER A 59 -5.16 -1.48 6.34
C SER A 59 -6.01 -2.03 5.19
N LYS A 60 -5.85 -1.54 3.96
CA LYS A 60 -6.59 -2.07 2.79
C LYS A 60 -6.19 -3.50 2.44
N ILE A 61 -4.90 -3.86 2.56
CA ILE A 61 -4.43 -5.23 2.38
C ILE A 61 -5.08 -6.18 3.40
N ASP A 62 -5.18 -5.76 4.67
CA ASP A 62 -5.83 -6.57 5.70
C ASP A 62 -7.34 -6.72 5.47
N MET A 63 -8.01 -5.67 5.00
CA MET A 63 -9.40 -5.74 4.55
C MET A 63 -9.55 -6.74 3.39
N LEU A 64 -8.65 -6.72 2.40
CA LEU A 64 -8.68 -7.64 1.27
C LEU A 64 -8.51 -9.09 1.73
N LYS A 65 -7.60 -9.35 2.67
CA LYS A 65 -7.45 -10.68 3.31
C LYS A 65 -8.75 -11.11 3.97
N ALA A 66 -9.40 -10.23 4.72
CA ALA A 66 -10.66 -10.51 5.39
C ALA A 66 -11.85 -10.77 4.44
N VAL A 67 -11.86 -10.18 3.23
CA VAL A 67 -12.87 -10.49 2.20
C VAL A 67 -12.75 -11.94 1.71
N THR A 68 -11.55 -12.50 1.69
CA THR A 68 -11.30 -13.85 1.15
C THR A 68 -12.27 -14.89 1.70
N SER A 69 -12.52 -14.94 3.01
CA SER A 69 -13.41 -15.96 3.61
C SER A 69 -14.88 -15.80 3.21
N ARG A 70 -15.27 -14.64 2.68
CA ARG A 70 -16.63 -14.31 2.23
C ARG A 70 -16.87 -14.59 0.75
N LEU A 71 -15.83 -14.94 -0.01
CA LEU A 71 -15.96 -15.30 -1.43
C LEU A 71 -16.54 -16.70 -1.57
N SER A 72 -17.48 -16.88 -2.51
CA SER A 72 -18.16 -18.15 -2.76
C SER A 72 -17.28 -19.16 -3.51
N SER A 73 -16.39 -18.67 -4.39
CA SER A 73 -15.55 -19.52 -5.23
C SER A 73 -14.18 -19.80 -4.61
N ARG A 74 -13.80 -21.08 -4.47
CA ARG A 74 -12.45 -21.48 -4.03
C ARG A 74 -11.34 -20.90 -4.92
N ARG A 75 -11.60 -20.77 -6.23
CA ARG A 75 -10.65 -20.18 -7.17
C ARG A 75 -10.45 -18.69 -6.88
N GLU A 76 -11.53 -17.96 -6.63
CA GLU A 76 -11.45 -16.53 -6.29
C GLU A 76 -10.79 -16.32 -4.93
N GLN A 77 -11.10 -17.18 -3.95
CA GLN A 77 -10.40 -17.18 -2.66
C GLN A 77 -8.88 -17.31 -2.84
N GLN A 78 -8.44 -18.27 -3.65
CA GLN A 78 -7.01 -18.47 -3.92
C GLN A 78 -6.39 -17.25 -4.60
N ASN A 79 -7.02 -16.72 -5.65
CA ASN A 79 -6.54 -15.53 -6.35
C ASN A 79 -6.40 -14.31 -5.42
N VAL A 80 -7.40 -14.08 -4.56
CA VAL A 80 -7.39 -12.95 -3.62
C VAL A 80 -6.31 -13.14 -2.54
N ARG A 81 -6.08 -14.37 -2.05
CA ARG A 81 -4.96 -14.66 -1.15
C ARG A 81 -3.61 -14.35 -1.78
N GLU A 82 -3.36 -14.86 -2.98
CA GLU A 82 -2.10 -14.62 -3.70
C GLU A 82 -1.87 -13.13 -3.95
N ASN A 83 -2.91 -12.39 -4.32
CA ASN A 83 -2.83 -10.94 -4.48
C ASN A 83 -2.52 -10.24 -3.16
N ALA A 84 -3.19 -10.61 -2.06
CA ALA A 84 -2.94 -10.01 -0.76
C ALA A 84 -1.53 -10.32 -0.23
N GLU A 85 -0.99 -11.51 -0.51
CA GLU A 85 0.38 -11.88 -0.19
C GLU A 85 1.39 -11.07 -1.00
N ARG A 86 1.17 -10.89 -2.31
CA ARG A 86 2.00 -10.04 -3.17
C ARG A 86 2.02 -8.60 -2.64
N HIS A 87 0.84 -8.03 -2.39
CA HIS A 87 0.72 -6.67 -1.85
C HIS A 87 1.36 -6.51 -0.47
N SER A 88 1.33 -7.56 0.38
CA SER A 88 2.01 -7.55 1.67
C SER A 88 3.54 -7.50 1.52
N LYS A 89 4.10 -8.19 0.52
CA LYS A 89 5.54 -8.13 0.21
C LYS A 89 5.94 -6.76 -0.32
N GLU A 90 5.17 -6.21 -1.26
CA GLU A 90 5.39 -4.87 -1.83
C GLU A 90 5.30 -3.79 -0.74
N LEU A 91 4.36 -3.89 0.21
CA LEU A 91 4.29 -2.99 1.36
C LEU A 91 5.59 -3.01 2.19
N ALA A 92 6.13 -4.20 2.47
CA ALA A 92 7.37 -4.35 3.24
C ALA A 92 8.57 -3.74 2.48
N GLU A 93 8.64 -3.95 1.17
CA GLU A 93 9.64 -3.33 0.30
C GLU A 93 9.54 -1.80 0.30
N ASN A 94 8.34 -1.24 0.14
CA ASN A 94 8.13 0.22 0.20
C ASN A 94 8.52 0.80 1.57
N GLN A 95 8.22 0.10 2.68
CA GLN A 95 8.65 0.52 4.03
C GLN A 95 10.18 0.50 4.18
N GLN A 96 10.87 -0.42 3.52
CA GLN A 96 12.33 -0.43 3.47
C GLN A 96 12.87 0.71 2.60
N GLN A 97 12.27 0.94 1.43
CA GLN A 97 12.65 2.03 0.54
C GLN A 97 12.45 3.39 1.18
N LEU A 98 11.34 3.64 1.88
CA LEU A 98 11.12 4.87 2.64
C LEU A 98 12.22 5.11 3.68
N ARG A 99 12.64 4.06 4.40
CA ARG A 99 13.76 4.15 5.35
C ARG A 99 15.05 4.53 4.65
N SER A 100 15.37 3.89 3.53
CA SER A 100 16.55 4.21 2.72
C SER A 100 16.52 5.64 2.18
N ALA A 101 15.38 6.08 1.63
CA ALA A 101 15.19 7.43 1.11
C ALA A 101 15.34 8.50 2.21
N THR A 102 14.77 8.25 3.40
CA THR A 102 14.92 9.15 4.55
C THR A 102 16.38 9.27 4.99
N ILE A 103 17.11 8.16 5.09
CA ILE A 103 18.54 8.15 5.45
C ILE A 103 19.36 8.91 4.39
N HIS A 104 19.07 8.69 3.11
CA HIS A 104 19.73 9.40 2.02
C HIS A 104 19.50 10.90 2.10
N ALA A 105 18.24 11.34 2.19
CA ALA A 105 17.89 12.75 2.27
C ALA A 105 18.57 13.44 3.46
N ARG A 106 18.60 12.81 4.65
CA ARG A 106 19.32 13.37 5.82
C ARG A 106 20.80 13.62 5.57
N ARG A 107 21.48 12.70 4.86
CA ARG A 107 22.89 12.86 4.51
C ARG A 107 23.13 13.99 3.51
N VAL A 108 22.14 14.27 2.65
CA VAL A 108 22.21 15.37 1.67
C VAL A 108 21.94 16.72 2.33
N ILE A 109 21.10 16.75 3.37
CA ILE A 109 20.74 17.96 4.13
C ILE A 109 21.88 18.40 5.08
N SER A 110 22.61 17.43 5.64
CA SER A 110 23.72 17.66 6.59
C SER A 110 24.95 18.25 5.92
#